data_AF-A0A9Q1IWC9-F1
#
_entry.id   AF-A0A9Q1IWC9-F1
#
_cell.length_a   1.000
_cell.length_b   1.000
_cell.length_c   1.000
_cell.angle_alpha   90.00
_cell.angle_beta   90.00
_cell.angle_gamma   90.00
#
_symmetry.space_group_name_H-M   'P 1'
#
loop_
_entity.id
_entity.type
_entity.pdbx_description
1 polymer ?
#
loop_
_entity_poly.entity_id
_entity_poly.type
_entity_poly.pdbx_seq_one_letter_code
_entity_poly.pdbx_strand_id
1 'polypeptide(L)' 'MGSEMKCQHFKVLRDGAGKYFLWVVKFNSLNELVDYHRSTSVSRNPTDLPEGHRAGSPASRVCPGSV' A
#
# COMPACT_ATOMS: atom_id res chain seq x y z
N MET A 1 21.29 -2.20 -14.58
CA MET A 1 20.94 -2.98 -13.38
C MET A 1 19.45 -3.28 -13.43
N GLY A 2 19.07 -4.55 -13.49
CA GLY A 2 17.66 -4.94 -13.50
C GLY A 2 17.09 -4.84 -12.08
N SER A 3 16.06 -4.03 -11.90
CA SER A 3 15.28 -4.01 -10.66
C SER A 3 14.63 -5.38 -10.46
N GLU A 4 15.04 -6.08 -9.42
CA GLU A 4 14.48 -7.38 -9.03
C GLU A 4 13.00 -7.21 -8.67
N MET A 5 12.10 -7.88 -9.40
CA MET A 5 10.66 -7.78 -9.17
C MET A 5 10.30 -8.70 -8.00
N LYS A 6 10.19 -8.15 -6.80
CA LYS A 6 9.83 -8.92 -5.60
C LYS A 6 8.31 -9.05 -5.45
N CYS A 7 7.83 -10.29 -5.32
CA CYS A 7 6.46 -10.58 -4.94
C CYS A 7 6.22 -10.17 -3.48
N GLN A 8 5.14 -9.42 -3.23
CA GLN A 8 4.69 -9.06 -1.89
C GLN A 8 3.33 -9.72 -1.64
N HIS A 9 3.23 -10.49 -0.54
CA HIS A 9 2.00 -11.14 -0.13
C HIS A 9 1.41 -10.40 1.06
N PHE A 10 0.13 -10.03 0.97
CA PHE A 10 -0.59 -9.37 2.05
C PHE A 10 -1.73 -10.26 2.54
N LYS A 11 -1.90 -10.34 3.86
CA LYS A 11 -3.02 -11.06 4.47
C LYS A 11 -4.23 -10.15 4.52
N VAL A 12 -5.34 -10.57 3.90
CA VAL A 12 -6.63 -9.90 4.07
C VAL A 12 -7.18 -10.20 5.45
N LEU A 13 -7.49 -9.15 6.20
CA LEU A 13 -8.08 -9.22 7.53
C LEU A 13 -9.59 -9.02 7.44
N ARG A 14 -10.31 -9.56 8.44
CA ARG A 14 -11.76 -9.44 8.57
C ARG A 14 -12.11 -9.01 9.99
N ASP A 15 -13.02 -8.04 10.13
CA ASP A 15 -13.51 -7.63 11.45
C ASP A 15 -14.76 -8.40 11.89
N GLY A 16 -15.22 -8.15 13.13
CA GLY A 16 -16.42 -8.79 13.70
C GLY A 16 -17.73 -8.40 13.00
N ALA A 17 -17.74 -7.31 12.22
CA ALA A 17 -18.87 -6.90 11.38
C ALA A 17 -18.80 -7.54 9.97
N GLY A 18 -17.77 -8.35 9.70
CA GLY A 18 -17.59 -9.05 8.45
C GLY A 18 -16.91 -8.26 7.34
N LYS A 19 -16.42 -7.04 7.60
CA LYS A 19 -15.75 -6.18 6.60
C LYS A 19 -14.29 -6.62 6.37
N TYR A 20 -13.80 -6.39 5.15
CA TYR A 20 -12.46 -6.78 4.69
C TYR A 20 -11.49 -5.59 4.65
N PHE A 21 -10.22 -5.80 4.99
CA PHE A 21 -9.19 -4.75 4.93
C PHE A 21 -7.76 -5.32 4.89
N LEU A 22 -6.82 -4.56 4.31
CA LEU A 22 -5.38 -4.81 4.44
C LEU A 22 -4.74 -3.96 5.55
N TRP A 23 -5.23 -2.74 5.75
CA TRP A 23 -4.68 -1.77 6.71
C TRP A 23 -5.78 -1.14 7.58
N VAL A 24 -6.21 0.08 7.25
CA VAL A 24 -7.22 0.84 8.03
C VAL A 24 -8.54 0.99 7.28
N VAL A 25 -8.51 0.95 5.94
CA VAL A 25 -9.69 1.14 5.09
C VAL A 25 -10.44 -0.17 4.97
N LYS A 26 -11.74 -0.15 5.26
CA LYS A 26 -12.62 -1.33 5.33
C LYS A 26 -13.62 -1.35 4.18
N PHE A 27 -13.86 -2.55 3.66
CA PHE A 27 -14.71 -2.80 2.50
C PHE A 27 -15.76 -3.86 2.81
N ASN A 28 -16.89 -3.83 2.12
CA ASN A 28 -17.97 -4.81 2.31
C ASN A 28 -17.71 -6.10 1.53
N SER A 29 -16.87 -6.05 0.49
CA SER A 29 -16.51 -7.21 -0.32
C SER A 29 -15.03 -7.20 -0.68
N LEU A 30 -14.52 -8.38 -1.06
CA LEU A 30 -13.16 -8.50 -1.60
C LEU A 30 -13.01 -7.74 -2.93
N ASN A 31 -14.07 -7.67 -3.74
CA ASN A 31 -14.06 -6.92 -4.99
C ASN A 31 -13.80 -5.43 -4.75
N GLU A 32 -14.53 -4.81 -3.81
CA GLU A 32 -14.32 -3.41 -3.45
C GLU A 32 -12.89 -3.15 -2.95
N LEU A 33 -12.33 -4.07 -2.15
CA LEU A 33 -10.95 -3.97 -1.67
C LEU A 33 -9.93 -4.01 -2.83
N VAL A 34 -10.11 -4.93 -3.78
CA VAL A 34 -9.24 -5.07 -4.94
C VAL A 34 -9.35 -3.85 -5.86
N ASP A 35 -10.57 -3.40 -6.14
CA ASP A 35 -10.80 -2.24 -7.00
C ASP A 35 -10.18 -0.96 -6.42
N TYR A 36 -10.28 -0.77 -5.11
CA TYR A 36 -9.62 0.34 -4.42
C TYR A 36 -8.09 0.30 -4.57
N HIS A 37 -7.49 -0.88 -4.46
CA HIS A 37 -6.03 -1.06 -4.52
C HIS A 37 -5.44 -1.17 -5.94
N ARG A 38 -6.27 -1.08 -6.99
CA ARG A 38 -5.78 -0.90 -8.36
C ARG A 38 -5.17 0.48 -8.61
N SER A 39 -5.73 1.51 -7.99
CA SER A 39 -5.29 2.91 -8.14
C SER A 39 -4.60 3.47 -6.91
N THR A 40 -4.61 2.73 -5.79
CA THR A 40 -3.97 3.13 -4.54
C THR A 40 -2.85 2.15 -4.16
N SER A 41 -1.67 2.67 -3.84
CA SER A 41 -0.55 1.83 -3.42
C SER A 41 -0.84 1.08 -2.12
N VAL A 42 -0.56 -0.23 -2.13
CA VAL A 42 -0.75 -1.12 -0.97
C VAL A 42 0.47 -1.11 -0.03
N SER A 43 1.64 -0.77 -0.56
CA SER A 43 2.90 -0.70 0.18
C SER A 43 2.92 0.52 1.11
N ARG A 44 2.83 0.29 2.42
CA ARG A 44 3.22 1.28 3.43
C ARG A 44 4.68 1.02 3.76
N ASN A 45 5.58 1.92 3.34
CA ASN A 45 6.97 1.82 3.75
C ASN A 45 7.02 2.06 5.28
N PRO A 46 7.62 1.16 6.09
CA PRO A 46 7.75 1.36 7.53
C PRO A 46 8.60 2.56 7.95
N THR A 47 9.06 3.39 7.01
CA THR A 47 10.08 4.41 7.22
C THR A 47 9.55 5.74 7.76
N ASP A 48 8.23 5.87 7.95
CA ASP A 48 7.61 7.05 8.59
C ASP A 48 7.41 6.87 10.11
N LEU A 49 8.41 6.30 10.79
CA LEU A 49 8.57 6.44 12.24
C LEU A 49 9.46 7.67 12.50
N PRO A 50 9.11 8.57 13.44
CA PRO A 50 9.84 9.81 13.63
C PRO A 50 11.14 9.55 14.39
N GLU A 51 12.18 9.12 13.68
CA GLU A 51 13.54 9.18 14.19
C GLU A 51 14.31 10.18 13.35
N GLY A 52 14.44 11.38 13.89
CA GLY A 52 15.33 12.38 13.36
C GLY A 52 16.75 11.83 13.35
N HIS A 53 17.23 11.39 12.19
CA HIS A 53 18.61 11.60 11.71
C HIS A 53 18.77 11.06 10.29
N ARG A 54 19.49 11.85 9.49
CA ARG A 54 20.19 11.52 8.23
C ARG A 54 19.36 11.35 6.95
N ALA A 55 19.23 12.51 6.29
CA ALA A 55 19.87 12.81 5.01
C ALA A 55 19.76 11.78 3.87
N GLY A 56 18.98 12.16 2.86
CA GLY A 56 19.37 11.98 1.46
C GLY A 56 18.81 10.76 0.75
N SER A 57 17.60 10.86 0.23
CA SER A 57 17.21 10.24 -1.06
C SER A 57 15.92 10.89 -1.58
N PRO A 58 15.89 11.44 -2.81
CA PRO A 58 14.68 12.01 -3.37
C PRO A 58 13.73 10.87 -3.70
N ALA A 59 12.60 10.81 -2.97
CA ALA A 59 11.51 9.90 -3.24
C ALA A 59 11.14 9.97 -4.73
N SER A 60 11.14 8.80 -5.37
CA SER A 60 10.64 8.63 -6.73
C SER A 60 9.21 9.13 -6.78
N ARG A 61 9.02 10.27 -7.46
CA ARG A 61 7.71 10.76 -7.89
C ARG A 61 6.99 9.63 -8.62
N VAL A 62 5.93 9.10 -8.01
CA VAL A 62 4.86 8.45 -8.76
C VAL A 62 3.79 9.51 -8.96
N CYS A 63 3.77 10.09 -10.15
CA CYS A 63 2.71 10.99 -10.59
C CYS A 63 1.42 10.18 -10.79
N PRO A 64 0.25 10.67 -10.35
CA PRO A 64 -1.02 10.11 -10.77
C PRO A 64 -1.41 10.72 -12.13
N GLY A 65 -1.54 9.88 -13.15
CA GLY A 65 -2.38 10.14 -14.32
C GLY A 65 -1.72 10.72 -15.58
N SER A 66 -1.99 10.04 -16.70
CA SER A 66 -2.49 10.57 -17.98
C SER A 66 -1.67 10.18 -19.22
N VAL A 67 -2.36 9.44 -20.09
CA VAL A 67 -2.12 8.90 -21.45
C VAL A 67 -1.12 7.76 -21.63
#